data_AF-A0A358M5M0-F1
#
_entry.id   AF-A0A358M5M0-F1
#
_cell.length_a   1.000
_cell.length_b   1.000
_cell.length_c   1.000
_cell.angle_alpha   90.00
_cell.angle_beta   90.00
_cell.angle_gamma   90.00
#
_symmetry.space_group_name_H-M   'P 1'
#
loop_
_entity.id
_entity.type
_entity.pdbx_description
1 polymer ?
#
loop_
_entity_poly.entity_id
_entity_poly.type
_entity_poly.pdbx_seq_one_letter_code
_entity_poly.pdbx_strand_id
1 'polypeptide(L)' 'KYILNYILDTCPADLAFLNQYYDKELIERLKFVASSEFGRVTYTEAISLLEPYNDKFEYKVYWGCDLQTEHER' A
#
# COMPACT_ATOMS: atom_id res chain seq x y z
N LYS A 1 1.92 9.50 9.08
CA LYS A 1 2.66 8.53 9.94
C LYS A 1 2.27 8.57 11.42
N TYR A 2 1.75 9.70 11.95
CA TYR A 2 1.37 9.84 13.36
C TYR A 2 0.37 8.78 13.88
N ILE A 3 -0.72 8.54 13.15
CA ILE A 3 -1.79 7.60 13.58
C ILE A 3 -1.26 6.17 13.75
N LEU A 4 -0.41 5.70 12.83
CA LEU A 4 0.17 4.36 12.90
C LEU A 4 1.05 4.18 14.14
N ASN A 5 1.92 5.15 14.41
CA ASN A 5 2.78 5.13 15.61
C ASN A 5 1.93 5.19 16.88
N TYR A 6 0.90 6.04 16.92
CA TYR A 6 0.00 6.15 18.06
C TYR A 6 -0.70 4.82 18.39
N ILE A 7 -1.17 4.09 17.38
CA ILE A 7 -1.83 2.80 17.56
C ILE A 7 -0.82 1.73 18.03
N LEU A 8 0.39 1.73 17.46
CA LEU A 8 1.49 0.84 17.87
C LEU A 8 1.86 1.05 19.35
N ASP A 9 1.86 2.30 19.82
CA ASP A 9 2.22 2.64 21.20
C ASP A 9 1.07 2.44 22.20
N THR A 10 -0.17 2.73 21.78
CA THR A 10 -1.34 2.75 22.70
C THR A 10 -2.03 1.39 22.81
N CYS A 11 -2.00 0.57 21.77
CA CYS A 11 -2.76 -0.68 21.68
C CYS A 11 -1.89 -1.94 21.41
N PRO A 12 -0.77 -2.17 22.14
CA PRO A 12 0.11 -3.30 21.85
C PRO A 12 -0.53 -4.67 22.10
N ALA A 13 -1.43 -4.78 23.07
CA ALA A 13 -2.12 -6.04 23.39
C ALA A 13 -3.10 -6.48 22.30
N ASP A 14 -3.90 -5.55 21.78
CA ASP A 14 -4.85 -5.82 20.68
C ASP A 14 -4.11 -6.15 19.39
N LEU A 15 -3.03 -5.42 19.10
CA LEU A 15 -2.18 -5.71 17.94
C LEU A 15 -1.50 -7.07 18.04
N ALA A 16 -1.02 -7.47 19.22
CA ALA A 16 -0.44 -8.79 19.44
C ALA A 16 -1.46 -9.91 19.22
N PHE A 17 -2.70 -9.72 19.69
CA PHE A 17 -3.80 -10.64 19.43
C PHE A 17 -4.11 -10.75 17.93
N LEU A 18 -4.30 -9.62 17.24
CA LEU A 18 -4.55 -9.61 15.80
C LEU A 18 -3.38 -10.24 15.01
N ASN A 19 -2.15 -9.99 15.45
CA ASN A 19 -0.96 -10.56 14.83
C ASN A 19 -0.91 -12.08 15.00
N GLN A 20 -1.32 -12.60 16.16
CA GLN A 20 -1.28 -14.04 16.42
C GLN A 20 -2.39 -14.80 15.68
N TYR A 21 -3.60 -14.24 15.60
CA TYR A 21 -4.80 -14.96 15.17
C TYR A 21 -5.29 -14.65 13.75
N TYR A 22 -4.96 -13.47 13.20
CA TYR A 22 -5.42 -13.06 11.88
C TYR A 22 -4.28 -12.94 10.88
N ASP A 23 -3.22 -12.19 11.21
CA ASP A 23 -2.14 -11.90 10.29
C ASP A 23 -0.80 -11.75 11.03
N LYS A 24 0.06 -12.76 10.92
CA LYS A 24 1.36 -12.83 11.62
C LYS A 24 2.34 -11.73 11.23
N GLU A 25 2.12 -11.09 10.09
CA GLU A 25 2.97 -10.03 9.55
C GLU A 25 2.34 -8.64 9.77
N LEU A 26 1.19 -8.55 10.45
CA LEU A 26 0.49 -7.28 10.66
C LEU A 26 1.38 -6.23 11.32
N ILE A 27 2.03 -6.56 12.44
CA ILE A 27 2.87 -5.61 13.19
C ILE A 27 4.09 -5.20 12.34
N GLU A 28 4.70 -6.14 11.63
CA GLU A 28 5.84 -5.84 10.75
C GLU A 28 5.43 -4.92 9.60
N ARG A 29 4.29 -5.19 8.95
CA ARG A 29 3.73 -4.34 7.89
C ARG A 29 3.41 -2.94 8.39
N LEU A 30 2.80 -2.82 9.57
CA LEU A 30 2.51 -1.51 10.18
C LEU A 30 3.79 -0.72 10.47
N LYS A 31 4.81 -1.38 11.03
CA LYS A 31 6.13 -0.77 11.26
C LYS A 31 6.81 -0.37 9.96
N PHE A 32 6.74 -1.21 8.94
CA PHE A 32 7.29 -0.94 7.61
C PHE A 32 6.64 0.29 6.98
N VAL A 33 5.31 0.40 7.02
CA VAL A 33 4.60 1.57 6.49
C VAL A 33 4.88 2.83 7.32
N ALA A 34 5.01 2.69 8.64
CA ALA A 34 5.36 3.81 9.51
C ALA A 34 6.79 4.33 9.26
N SER A 35 7.75 3.46 8.96
CA SER A 35 9.14 3.84 8.69
C SER A 35 9.36 4.29 7.24
N SER A 36 8.73 3.65 6.27
CA SER A 36 8.94 3.89 4.83
C SER A 36 8.48 5.27 4.38
N GLU A 37 9.26 5.94 3.54
CA GLU A 37 8.82 7.18 2.90
C GLU A 37 7.77 6.89 1.83
N PHE A 38 6.70 7.68 1.81
CA PHE A 38 5.70 7.56 0.76
C PHE A 38 6.28 8.14 -0.53
N GLY A 39 6.50 7.27 -1.51
CA GLY A 39 6.82 7.71 -2.87
C GLY A 39 5.71 8.61 -3.40
N ARG A 40 6.08 9.79 -3.89
CA ARG A 40 5.16 10.67 -4.61
C ARG A 40 5.44 10.48 -6.08
N VAL A 41 4.45 9.97 -6.79
CA VAL A 41 4.51 9.75 -8.23
C VAL A 41 3.37 10.54 -8.84
N THR A 42 3.66 11.31 -9.89
CA THR A 42 2.61 12.02 -10.62
C THR A 42 1.79 11.03 -11.44
N TYR A 43 0.54 11.40 -11.76
CA TYR A 43 -0.30 10.58 -12.61
C TYR A 43 0.39 10.20 -13.94
N THR A 44 1.09 11.14 -14.56
CA THR A 44 1.78 10.87 -15.83
C THR A 44 2.91 9.86 -15.66
N GLU A 45 3.71 9.97 -14.59
CA GLU A 45 4.76 9.00 -14.29
C GLU A 45 4.18 7.61 -13.98
N ALA A 46 3.08 7.55 -13.23
CA ALA A 46 2.40 6.28 -12.91
C ALA A 46 1.91 5.59 -14.19
N ILE A 47 1.27 6.33 -15.11
CA ILE A 47 0.84 5.80 -16.40
C ILE A 47 2.04 5.33 -17.23
N SER A 48 3.12 6.11 -17.33
CA SER A 48 4.32 5.70 -18.08
C SER A 48 5.00 4.46 -17.52
N LEU A 49 4.87 4.19 -16.22
CA LEU A 49 5.38 2.98 -15.59
C LEU A 49 4.48 1.75 -15.84
N LEU A 50 3.18 1.96 -15.97
CA LEU A 50 2.18 0.88 -16.09
C LEU A 50 1.86 0.51 -17.55
N GLU A 51 1.84 1.47 -18.45
CA GLU A 51 1.51 1.32 -19.87
C GLU A 51 2.34 0.23 -20.59
N PRO A 52 3.66 0.06 -20.35
CA PRO A 52 4.44 -1.02 -20.94
C PRO A 52 4.03 -2.43 -20.49
N TYR A 53 3.33 -2.54 -19.36
CA TYR A 53 2.90 -3.81 -18.77
C TYR A 53 1.40 -4.07 -18.92
N ASN A 54 0.75 -3.35 -19.82
CA ASN A 54 -0.67 -3.48 -20.14
C ASN A 54 -1.14 -4.91 -20.43
N ASP A 55 -0.25 -5.80 -20.84
CA ASP A 55 -0.59 -7.21 -21.10
C ASP A 55 -0.82 -8.03 -19.84
N LYS A 56 -0.45 -7.50 -18.67
CA LYS A 56 -0.67 -8.13 -17.36
C LYS A 56 -1.98 -7.69 -16.70
N PHE A 57 -2.62 -6.65 -17.22
CA PHE A 57 -3.82 -6.06 -16.63
C PHE A 57 -5.06 -6.43 -17.45
N GLU A 58 -6.18 -6.66 -16.77
CA GLU A 58 -7.47 -6.85 -17.45
C GLU A 58 -7.92 -5.54 -18.12
N TYR A 59 -7.65 -4.41 -17.46
CA TYR A 59 -7.96 -3.08 -17.98
C TYR A 59 -6.70 -2.42 -18.54
N LYS A 60 -6.72 -2.07 -19.83
CA LYS A 60 -5.59 -1.39 -20.46
C LYS A 60 -5.43 0.02 -19.89
N VAL A 61 -4.25 0.31 -19.36
CA VAL A 61 -3.82 1.61 -18.85
C VAL A 61 -3.38 2.48 -20.02
N TYR A 62 -3.91 3.70 -20.10
CA TYR A 62 -3.48 4.71 -21.06
C TYR A 62 -3.64 6.10 -20.45
N TRP A 63 -2.90 7.07 -20.99
CA TRP A 63 -2.95 8.43 -20.46
C TRP A 63 -4.36 9.03 -20.64
N GLY A 64 -4.99 9.42 -19.53
CA GLY A 64 -6.37 9.89 -19.48
C GLY A 64 -7.38 8.84 -19.00
N CYS A 65 -6.97 7.59 -18.74
CA CYS A 65 -7.82 6.60 -18.07
C CYS A 65 -7.71 6.70 -16.54
N ASP A 66 -8.80 6.40 -15.83
CA ASP A 66 -8.73 6.21 -14.38
C ASP A 66 -7.96 4.93 -14.05
N LEU A 67 -7.11 5.01 -13.02
CA LEU A 67 -6.43 3.84 -12.48
C LEU A 67 -7.44 3.01 -11.68
N GLN A 68 -7.43 1.70 -11.91
CA GLN A 68 -8.27 0.74 -11.19
C GLN A 68 -7.48 0.16 -10.02
N THR A 69 -8.18 -0.47 -9.07
CA THR A 69 -7.57 -1.14 -7.90
C THR A 69 -6.50 -2.16 -8.29
N GLU A 70 -6.63 -2.79 -9.45
CA GLU A 70 -5.62 -3.72 -10.00
C GLU A 70 -4.29 -3.01 -10.30
N HIS A 71 -4.33 -1.76 -10.77
CA HIS A 71 -3.15 -0.98 -11.13
C HIS A 71 -2.45 -0.37 -9.90
N GLU A 72 -3.18 -0.23 -8.79
CA GLU A 72 -2.66 0.29 -7.51
C GLU A 72 -2.04 -0.80 -6.62
N ARG A 73 -2.32 -2.07 -6.91
CA ARG A 73 -1.95 -3.22 -6.08
C ARG A 73 -0.58 -3.80 -6.44
#